data_AF-A0A4U0YDI6-F1
#
_entry.id   AF-A0A4U0YDI6-F1
#
_cell.length_a   1.000
_cell.length_b   1.000
_cell.length_c   1.000
_cell.angle_alpha   90.00
_cell.angle_beta   90.00
_cell.angle_gamma   90.00
#
_symmetry.space_group_name_H-M   'P 1'
#
loop_
_entity.id
_entity.type
_entity.pdbx_description
1 polymer ?
#
loop_
_entity_poly.entity_id
_entity_poly.type
_entity_poly.pdbx_seq_one_letter_code
_entity_poly.pdbx_strand_id
1 'polypeptide(L)'
;KNYGRAVYECLRGGLDFTKDDENINSQPFMRWRDRFLFVQEATQTAENQTGERKGHYLNVTAPTPEEMYKRAEFAKEIGAPIIM
;
A
#
# COMPACT_ATOMS: atom_id res chain seq x y z
N LYS A 1 -0.05 -10.72 2.76
CA LYS A 1 1.30 -11.28 2.55
C LYS A 1 1.69 -11.38 1.07
N ASN A 2 1.02 -12.21 0.25
CA ASN A 2 1.39 -12.35 -1.18
C ASN A 2 1.32 -11.03 -1.97
N TYR A 3 0.36 -10.16 -1.65
CA TYR A 3 0.23 -8.83 -2.27
C TYR A 3 1.50 -7.97 -2.07
N GLY A 4 2.02 -7.90 -0.85
CA GLY A 4 3.27 -7.20 -0.53
C GLY A 4 4.48 -7.79 -1.26
N ARG A 5 4.54 -9.13 -1.43
CA ARG A 5 5.60 -9.76 -2.23
C ARG A 5 5.55 -9.28 -3.68
N ALA A 6 4.38 -9.27 -4.32
CA ALA A 6 4.24 -8.78 -5.69
C ALA A 6 4.69 -7.31 -5.81
N VAL A 7 4.27 -6.45 -4.87
CA VAL A 7 4.70 -5.04 -4.80
C VAL A 7 6.23 -4.93 -4.70
N TYR A 8 6.85 -5.66 -3.79
CA TYR A 8 8.31 -5.64 -3.63
C TYR A 8 9.05 -6.01 -4.92
N GLU A 9 8.66 -7.11 -5.58
CA GLU A 9 9.29 -7.56 -6.82
C GLU A 9 9.18 -6.53 -7.95
N CYS A 10 8.03 -5.87 -8.07
CA CYS A 10 7.80 -4.81 -9.05
C CYS A 10 8.63 -3.55 -8.76
N LEU A 11 8.63 -3.08 -7.51
CA LEU A 11 9.33 -1.86 -7.11
C LEU A 11 10.85 -2.02 -7.18
N ARG A 12 11.40 -3.13 -6.66
CA ARG A 12 12.84 -3.42 -6.76
C ARG A 12 13.27 -3.64 -8.22
N GLY A 13 12.33 -4.01 -9.08
CA GLY A 13 12.55 -4.23 -10.51
C GLY A 13 12.64 -2.94 -11.32
N GLY A 14 12.44 -1.77 -10.71
CA GLY A 14 12.62 -0.46 -11.33
C GLY A 14 11.34 0.36 -11.48
N LEU A 15 10.17 -0.13 -11.04
CA LEU A 15 8.99 0.74 -10.98
C LEU A 15 9.11 1.72 -9.81
N ASP A 16 8.71 2.97 -10.02
CA ASP A 16 8.59 3.97 -8.95
C ASP A 16 7.36 3.70 -8.08
N PHE A 17 6.27 3.31 -8.72
CA PHE A 17 4.98 3.10 -8.08
C PHE A 17 4.32 1.79 -8.48
N THR A 18 3.57 1.26 -7.54
CA THR A 18 2.52 0.25 -7.75
C THR A 18 1.21 0.77 -7.17
N LYS A 19 0.09 0.10 -7.42
CA LYS A 19 -1.22 0.55 -6.90
C LYS A 19 -2.10 -0.62 -6.51
N ASP A 20 -3.00 -0.35 -5.58
CA ASP A 20 -4.21 -1.15 -5.43
C ASP A 20 -5.06 -1.01 -6.71
N ASP A 21 -5.77 -2.06 -7.08
CA ASP A 21 -6.83 -1.97 -8.08
C ASP A 21 -8.03 -1.19 -7.50
N GLU A 22 -8.86 -0.54 -8.33
CA GLU A 22 -9.96 0.29 -7.83
C GLU A 22 -10.96 -0.50 -6.98
N ASN A 23 -11.10 -1.79 -7.28
CA ASN A 23 -11.99 -2.70 -6.56
C ASN A 23 -11.31 -3.40 -5.36
N ILE A 24 -10.04 -3.08 -5.04
CA ILE A 24 -9.34 -3.63 -3.88
C ILE A 24 -9.53 -2.72 -2.68
N ASN A 25 -10.53 -3.03 -1.84
CA ASN A 25 -10.89 -2.23 -0.67
C ASN A 25 -10.59 -3.03 0.61
N SER A 26 -11.55 -3.82 1.11
CA SER A 26 -11.40 -4.63 2.31
C SER A 26 -12.29 -5.88 2.30
N GLN A 27 -11.99 -6.80 1.41
CA GLN A 27 -12.73 -8.03 1.18
C GLN A 27 -12.36 -9.16 2.17
N PRO A 28 -13.17 -10.23 2.28
CA PRO A 28 -12.86 -11.38 3.15
C PRO A 28 -11.50 -12.02 2.89
N PHE A 29 -11.03 -12.04 1.63
CA PHE A 29 -9.75 -12.64 1.26
C PHE A 29 -8.54 -11.73 1.58
N MET A 30 -8.75 -10.43 1.81
CA MET A 30 -7.69 -9.47 2.11
C MET A 30 -8.26 -8.23 2.81
N ARG A 31 -8.09 -8.16 4.13
CA ARG A 31 -8.46 -6.98 4.91
C ARG A 31 -7.46 -5.84 4.68
N TRP A 32 -7.96 -4.61 4.61
CA TRP A 32 -7.17 -3.44 4.22
C TRP A 32 -5.96 -3.20 5.13
N ARG A 33 -6.14 -3.36 6.45
CA ARG A 33 -5.10 -3.04 7.42
C ARG A 33 -3.88 -3.95 7.26
N ASP A 34 -4.11 -5.24 7.06
CA ASP A 34 -3.04 -6.21 6.80
C ASP A 34 -2.34 -5.91 5.47
N ARG A 35 -3.11 -5.56 4.42
CA ARG A 35 -2.54 -5.16 3.13
C ARG A 35 -1.61 -3.96 3.27
N PHE A 36 -2.06 -2.90 3.95
CA PHE A 36 -1.29 -1.68 4.14
C PHE A 36 0.06 -1.97 4.81
N LEU A 37 0.05 -2.79 5.88
CA LEU A 37 1.27 -3.16 6.59
C LEU A 37 2.26 -3.92 5.69
N PHE A 38 1.80 -4.98 5.00
CA PHE A 38 2.69 -5.77 4.13
C PHE A 38 3.20 -4.98 2.92
N VAL A 39 2.39 -4.08 2.36
CA VAL A 39 2.77 -3.23 1.22
C VAL A 39 3.76 -2.16 1.64
N GLN A 40 3.58 -1.56 2.81
CA GLN A 40 4.48 -0.53 3.30
C GLN A 40 5.85 -1.12 3.66
N GLU A 41 5.89 -2.30 4.28
CA GLU A 41 7.13 -3.06 4.51
C GLU A 41 7.85 -3.36 3.19
N ALA A 42 7.12 -3.82 2.17
CA ALA A 42 7.65 -4.07 0.83
C ALA A 42 8.20 -2.82 0.14
N THR A 43 7.49 -1.69 0.27
CA THR A 43 7.87 -0.40 -0.31
C THR A 43 9.16 0.13 0.31
N GLN A 44 9.25 0.14 1.64
CA GLN A 44 10.46 0.56 2.35
C GLN A 44 11.65 -0.36 2.07
N THR A 45 11.41 -1.66 1.97
CA THR A 45 12.47 -2.62 1.62
C THR A 45 13.02 -2.37 0.22
N ALA A 46 12.15 -2.14 -0.77
CA ALA A 46 12.56 -1.82 -2.13
C ALA A 46 13.27 -0.46 -2.21
N GLU A 47 12.77 0.58 -1.53
CA GLU A 47 13.42 1.89 -1.44
C GLU A 47 14.83 1.78 -0.84
N ASN A 48 14.99 1.06 0.27
CA ASN A 48 16.29 0.87 0.92
C ASN A 48 17.30 0.10 0.05
N GLN A 49 16.84 -0.88 -0.73
CA GLN A 49 17.73 -1.68 -1.58
C GLN A 49 18.12 -0.97 -2.88
N THR A 50 17.22 -0.18 -3.45
CA THR A 50 17.45 0.52 -4.72
C THR A 50 18.10 1.88 -4.52
N GLY A 51 17.92 2.52 -3.35
CA GLY A 51 18.33 3.89 -3.10
C GLY A 51 17.43 4.94 -3.78
N GLU A 52 16.33 4.51 -4.40
CA GLU A 52 15.36 5.35 -5.09
C GLU A 52 14.07 5.45 -4.28
N ARG A 53 13.41 6.62 -4.31
CA ARG A 53 12.11 6.77 -3.64
C ARG A 53 11.06 5.89 -4.28
N LYS A 54 10.29 5.16 -3.47
CA LYS A 54 9.23 4.26 -3.93
C LYS A 54 7.90 4.57 -3.26
N GLY A 55 6.80 4.17 -3.91
CA GLY A 55 5.47 4.31 -3.34
C GLY A 55 4.50 3.24 -3.80
N HIS A 56 3.41 3.12 -3.05
CA HIS A 56 2.26 2.34 -3.46
C HIS A 56 0.99 3.15 -3.19
N TYR A 57 0.14 3.31 -4.20
CA TYR A 57 -1.17 3.95 -4.04
C TYR A 57 -2.09 3.06 -3.21
N LEU A 58 -2.12 3.29 -1.89
CA LEU A 58 -2.98 2.56 -0.96
C LEU A 58 -4.43 3.02 -1.10
N ASN A 59 -5.33 2.11 -1.48
CA ASN A 59 -6.73 2.42 -1.73
C ASN A 59 -7.52 2.63 -0.41
N VAL A 60 -7.92 3.87 -0.16
CA VAL A 60 -8.69 4.29 1.01
C VAL A 60 -10.21 4.29 0.76
N THR A 61 -10.66 3.99 -0.46
CA THR A 61 -12.09 3.91 -0.82
C THR A 61 -12.86 3.02 0.14
N ALA A 62 -13.89 3.55 0.78
CA ALA A 62 -14.69 2.88 1.80
C ALA A 62 -16.19 3.22 1.67
N PRO A 63 -17.10 2.43 2.29
CA PRO A 63 -18.54 2.68 2.21
C PRO A 63 -19.01 3.97 2.89
N THR A 64 -18.24 4.51 3.84
CA THR A 64 -18.54 5.78 4.53
C THR A 64 -17.28 6.65 4.64
N PRO A 65 -17.43 7.98 4.76
CA PRO A 65 -16.31 8.89 4.98
C PRO A 65 -15.49 8.55 6.23
N GLU A 66 -16.12 8.12 7.32
CA GLU A 66 -15.44 7.80 8.58
C GLU A 66 -14.47 6.62 8.41
N GLU A 67 -14.90 5.58 7.69
CA GLU A 67 -14.02 4.44 7.37
C GLU A 67 -12.94 4.82 6.36
N MET A 68 -13.22 5.76 5.43
CA MET A 68 -12.20 6.31 4.53
C MET A 68 -11.14 7.09 5.32
N TYR A 69 -11.55 8.00 6.21
CA TYR A 69 -10.64 8.77 7.06
C TYR A 69 -9.79 7.87 7.94
N LYS A 70 -10.37 6.82 8.52
CA LYS A 70 -9.63 5.83 9.31
C LYS A 70 -8.53 5.13 8.50
N ARG A 71 -8.77 4.82 7.22
CA ARG A 71 -7.75 4.25 6.34
C ARG A 71 -6.66 5.26 5.99
N ALA A 72 -7.06 6.49 5.67
CA ALA A 72 -6.13 7.57 5.33
C ALA A 72 -5.21 7.93 6.52
N GLU A 73 -5.76 8.06 7.72
CA GLU A 73 -4.96 8.30 8.94
C GLU A 73 -4.01 7.14 9.22
N PHE A 74 -4.46 5.88 9.09
CA PHE A 74 -3.56 4.74 9.26
C PHE A 74 -2.44 4.70 8.21
N ALA A 75 -2.73 5.05 6.95
CA ALA A 75 -1.69 5.16 5.91
C ALA A 75 -0.64 6.21 6.27
N LYS A 76 -1.07 7.35 6.83
CA LYS A 76 -0.18 8.40 7.34
C LYS A 76 0.64 7.93 8.55
N GLU A 77 0.02 7.23 9.50
CA GLU A 77 0.69 6.68 10.69
C GLU A 77 1.84 5.73 10.33
N ILE A 78 1.66 4.89 9.31
CA ILE A 78 2.70 3.96 8.84
C ILE A 78 3.70 4.60 7.84
N GLY A 79 3.58 5.91 7.59
CA GLY A 79 4.48 6.67 6.72
C GLY A 79 4.33 6.34 5.23
N ALA A 80 3.15 5.92 4.78
CA ALA A 80 2.91 5.71 3.35
C ALA A 80 2.97 7.07 2.61
N PRO A 81 3.74 7.19 1.51
CA PRO A 81 3.95 8.46 0.85
C PRO A 81 2.77 8.90 -0.02
N ILE A 82 1.85 7.99 -0.36
CA ILE A 82 0.78 8.23 -1.31
C ILE A 82 -0.41 7.29 -1.07
N ILE A 83 -1.63 7.78 -1.32
CA ILE A 83 -2.89 7.04 -1.21
C ILE A 83 -3.71 7.23 -2.50
N MET A 84 -4.73 6.40 -2.71
CA MET A 84 -5.75 6.57 -3.76
C MET A 84 -7.16 6.35 -3.24
#